data_AF-A0A2D7HWR0-F1
#
_entry.id   AF-A0A2D7HWR0-F1
#
_cell.length_a   1.000
_cell.length_b   1.000
_cell.length_c   1.000
_cell.angle_alpha   90.00
_cell.angle_beta   90.00
_cell.angle_gamma   90.00
#
_symmetry.space_group_name_H-M   'P 1'
#
loop_
_entity.id
_entity.type
_entity.pdbx_description
1 polymer ?
#
loop_
_entity_poly.entity_id
_entity_poly.type
_entity_poly.pdbx_seq_one_letter_code
_entity_poly.pdbx_strand_id
1 'polypeptide(L)'
;MGSGQEGEERWLRVLYWGARGAGKTTTLRVLHEKLNPQKTGEFRSLPTRLDPTLTYEQFPIHLGMVAGSESKLVVTAVPGAPEAAQTRKHLLDRTDGLVFVCDSRPEAKGETLRSLTELRESLAAYGRSPEDLPIAIQYNKRDLAEAFDLEALHREIGLSEAAVFETVATEAIGTLEALSAVSKSVVRTFKKQRVTSTPSSESSVGSTTSRDSKLPNTEPAPPSSITDLMEAAILAEANDPEADELDSLLSHTQVSLNRSWSDVERDTKASSGIRFTDDLKIISVGTASKSGVRGVSVPIVLGNDDGESVSLALTISLDPILDEI
;
A
#
# COMPACT_ATOMS: atom_id res chain seq x y z
N MET A 1 22.11 32.94 -18.00
CA MET A 1 22.34 31.99 -16.88
C MET A 1 20.97 31.58 -16.37
N GLY A 2 20.48 30.44 -16.84
CA GLY A 2 19.18 29.92 -16.41
C GLY A 2 19.32 29.35 -15.00
N SER A 3 18.65 29.98 -14.05
CA SER A 3 18.40 29.42 -12.73
C SER A 3 17.54 28.17 -12.90
N GLY A 4 18.16 27.00 -12.97
CA GLY A 4 17.46 25.74 -12.78
C GLY A 4 16.86 25.75 -11.38
N GLN A 5 15.53 25.71 -11.28
CA GLN A 5 14.88 25.35 -10.04
C GLN A 5 15.33 23.92 -9.71
N GLU A 6 16.23 23.77 -8.73
CA GLU A 6 16.45 22.47 -8.08
C GLU A 6 15.08 21.98 -7.61
N GLY A 7 14.63 20.84 -8.15
CA GLY A 7 13.36 20.24 -7.78
C GLY A 7 13.33 20.00 -6.29
N GLU A 8 12.32 20.54 -5.60
CA GLU A 8 12.18 20.42 -4.15
C GLU A 8 12.13 18.94 -3.74
N GLU A 9 13.09 18.53 -2.90
CA GLU A 9 13.17 17.17 -2.38
C GLU A 9 12.01 16.90 -1.41
N ARG A 10 11.23 15.86 -1.66
CA ARG A 10 10.06 15.49 -0.85
C ARG A 10 10.35 14.30 0.04
N TRP A 11 10.06 14.44 1.33
CA TRP A 11 10.20 13.35 2.29
C TRP A 11 8.82 12.84 2.67
N LEU A 12 8.51 11.64 2.20
CA LEU A 12 7.34 10.85 2.60
C LEU A 12 7.70 10.04 3.84
N ARG A 13 6.84 9.95 4.84
CA ARG A 13 7.15 9.29 6.11
C ARG A 13 6.19 8.14 6.39
N VAL A 14 6.76 6.96 6.62
CA VAL A 14 6.02 5.78 7.10
C VAL A 14 6.41 5.49 8.53
N LEU A 15 5.42 5.53 9.42
CA LEU A 15 5.61 5.33 10.84
C LEU A 15 5.15 3.93 11.28
N TYR A 16 6.03 3.19 11.92
CA TYR A 16 5.69 1.93 12.59
C TYR A 16 5.24 2.25 14.01
N TRP A 17 3.96 2.00 14.28
CA TRP A 17 3.29 2.25 15.56
C TRP A 17 2.88 0.93 16.21
N GLY A 18 2.86 0.87 17.55
CA GLY A 18 2.43 -0.32 18.29
C GLY A 18 3.05 -0.38 19.68
N ALA A 19 2.63 -1.37 20.47
CA ALA A 19 3.09 -1.55 21.84
C ALA A 19 4.61 -1.82 21.95
N ARG A 20 5.18 -1.60 23.14
CA ARG A 20 6.56 -2.01 23.43
C ARG A 20 6.71 -3.52 23.23
N GLY A 21 7.76 -3.95 22.55
CA GLY A 21 8.01 -5.37 22.31
C GLY A 21 7.15 -6.00 21.19
N ALA A 22 6.27 -5.25 20.52
CA ALA A 22 5.47 -5.76 19.41
C ALA A 22 6.28 -6.16 18.18
N GLY A 23 7.53 -5.68 18.04
CA GLY A 23 8.46 -6.05 16.96
C GLY A 23 8.73 -4.97 15.91
N LYS A 24 8.41 -3.69 16.21
CA LYS A 24 8.68 -2.55 15.33
C LYS A 24 10.16 -2.45 14.91
N THR A 25 11.06 -2.35 15.88
CA THR A 25 12.51 -2.23 15.63
C THR A 25 13.08 -3.47 14.92
N THR A 26 12.60 -4.67 15.27
CA THR A 26 12.95 -5.91 14.57
C THR A 26 12.54 -5.84 13.10
N THR A 27 11.32 -5.39 12.83
CA THR A 27 10.79 -5.22 11.47
C THR A 27 11.65 -4.22 10.68
N LEU A 28 11.95 -3.06 11.25
CA LEU A 28 12.80 -2.06 10.58
C LEU A 28 14.20 -2.59 10.28
N ARG A 29 14.82 -3.32 11.22
CA ARG A 29 16.16 -3.90 11.01
C ARG A 29 16.16 -4.90 9.87
N VAL A 30 15.20 -5.82 9.87
CA VAL A 30 15.10 -6.86 8.84
C VAL A 30 14.73 -6.26 7.48
N LEU A 31 13.88 -5.23 7.44
CA LEU A 31 13.63 -4.48 6.22
C LEU A 31 14.91 -3.83 5.68
N HIS A 32 15.68 -3.17 6.54
CA HIS A 32 16.95 -2.55 6.16
C HIS A 32 17.96 -3.56 5.59
N GLU A 33 18.04 -4.76 6.19
CA GLU A 33 18.91 -5.84 5.72
C GLU A 33 18.46 -6.47 4.38
N LYS A 34 17.16 -6.49 4.12
CA LYS A 34 16.58 -7.12 2.92
C LYS A 34 16.51 -6.17 1.72
N LEU A 35 16.37 -4.87 1.95
CA LEU A 35 16.23 -3.88 0.88
C LEU A 35 17.57 -3.64 0.15
N ASN A 36 17.46 -3.13 -1.07
CA ASN A 36 18.62 -2.83 -1.91
C ASN A 36 19.52 -1.78 -1.22
N PRO A 37 20.79 -2.09 -0.91
CA PRO A 37 21.68 -1.17 -0.20
C PRO A 37 22.05 0.06 -1.04
N GLN A 38 21.88 0.04 -2.36
CA GLN A 38 22.09 1.21 -3.21
C GLN A 38 20.98 2.25 -3.09
N LYS A 39 19.76 1.81 -2.77
CA LYS A 39 18.58 2.69 -2.60
C LYS A 39 18.23 2.92 -1.14
N THR A 40 18.85 2.20 -0.22
CA THR A 40 18.57 2.29 1.21
C THR A 40 19.69 3.06 1.90
N GLY A 41 19.32 4.12 2.62
CA GLY A 41 20.28 4.89 3.39
C GLY A 41 20.66 4.22 4.72
N GLU A 42 21.41 4.94 5.52
CA GLU A 42 21.90 4.46 6.81
C GLU A 42 20.75 4.21 7.81
N PHE A 43 20.81 3.06 8.49
CA PHE A 43 19.98 2.77 9.66
C PHE A 43 20.48 3.56 10.86
N ARG A 44 19.68 4.51 11.34
CA ARG A 44 20.06 5.44 12.41
C ARG A 44 19.20 5.24 13.65
N SER A 45 19.86 5.22 14.80
CA SER A 45 19.21 5.41 16.09
C SER A 45 19.34 6.89 16.47
N LEU A 46 18.22 7.60 16.56
CA LEU A 46 18.17 9.02 16.85
C LEU A 46 17.68 9.27 18.28
N PRO A 47 18.34 10.16 19.04
CA PRO A 47 17.83 10.56 20.36
C PRO A 47 16.51 11.33 20.20
N THR A 48 15.60 11.18 21.17
CA THR A 48 14.41 12.02 21.20
C THR A 48 14.76 13.45 21.59
N ARG A 49 13.96 14.42 21.14
CA ARG A 49 14.19 15.84 21.44
C ARG A 49 13.90 16.20 22.89
N LEU A 50 12.93 15.52 23.51
CA LEU A 50 12.47 15.83 24.86
C LEU A 50 13.31 15.11 25.92
N ASP A 51 13.65 13.86 25.65
CA ASP A 51 14.54 13.05 26.49
C ASP A 51 15.61 12.39 25.62
N PRO A 52 16.83 12.95 25.56
CA PRO A 52 17.92 12.40 24.76
C PRO A 52 18.42 11.02 25.22
N THR A 53 17.98 10.52 26.38
CA THR A 53 18.28 9.15 26.84
C THR A 53 17.42 8.10 26.12
N LEU A 54 16.29 8.52 25.56
CA LEU A 54 15.42 7.69 24.74
C LEU A 54 15.82 7.83 23.28
N THR A 55 15.72 6.75 22.53
CA THR A 55 16.02 6.72 21.09
C THR A 55 14.89 6.12 20.28
N TYR A 56 14.89 6.41 18.99
CA TYR A 56 14.02 5.78 18.01
C TYR A 56 14.81 5.48 16.72
N GLU A 57 14.40 4.44 16.00
CA GLU A 57 15.11 3.99 14.80
C GLU A 57 14.45 4.51 13.53
N GLN A 58 15.26 4.89 12.54
CA GLN A 58 14.79 5.21 11.20
C GLN A 58 15.82 4.89 10.12
N PHE A 59 15.36 4.74 8.88
CA PHE A 59 16.21 4.75 7.69
C PHE A 59 15.44 5.33 6.49
N PRO A 60 16.10 6.03 5.56
CA PRO A 60 15.48 6.50 4.32
C PRO A 60 15.61 5.46 3.19
N ILE A 61 14.63 5.43 2.30
CA ILE A 61 14.63 4.70 1.04
C ILE A 61 14.47 5.73 -0.08
N HIS A 62 15.39 5.70 -1.04
CA HIS A 62 15.37 6.57 -2.21
C HIS A 62 14.34 6.04 -3.23
N LEU A 63 13.29 6.81 -3.48
CA LEU A 63 12.24 6.45 -4.46
C LEU A 63 12.53 6.98 -5.87
N GLY A 64 13.54 7.84 -6.03
CA GLY A 64 13.79 8.56 -7.28
C GLY A 64 12.80 9.70 -7.48
N MET A 65 12.41 9.97 -8.73
CA MET A 65 11.47 11.04 -9.06
C MET A 65 10.03 10.56 -8.88
N VAL A 66 9.28 11.27 -8.03
CA VAL A 66 7.83 11.04 -7.84
C VAL A 66 7.11 12.36 -8.05
N ALA A 67 6.21 12.40 -9.04
CA ALA A 67 5.44 13.60 -9.39
C ALA A 67 6.30 14.86 -9.56
N GLY A 68 7.41 14.73 -10.30
CA GLY A 68 8.32 15.83 -10.62
C GLY A 68 9.27 16.26 -9.49
N SER A 69 9.29 15.56 -8.35
CA SER A 69 10.20 15.84 -7.23
C SER A 69 11.04 14.61 -6.87
N GLU A 70 12.33 14.81 -6.59
CA GLU A 70 13.15 13.78 -5.97
C GLU A 70 12.54 13.43 -4.60
N SER A 71 12.26 12.16 -4.37
CA SER A 71 11.48 11.71 -3.23
C SER A 71 12.19 10.62 -2.44
N LYS A 72 12.10 10.74 -1.12
CA LYS A 72 12.59 9.76 -0.15
C LYS A 72 11.45 9.29 0.74
N LEU A 73 11.39 7.99 0.99
CA LEU A 73 10.53 7.40 2.01
C LEU A 73 11.34 7.21 3.30
N VAL A 74 10.99 7.91 4.37
CA VAL A 74 11.61 7.74 5.68
C VAL A 74 10.79 6.77 6.50
N VAL A 75 11.34 5.60 6.78
CA VAL A 75 10.72 4.56 7.61
C VAL A 75 11.19 4.73 9.04
N THR A 76 10.27 4.89 9.99
CA THR A 76 10.58 5.19 11.40
C THR A 76 9.83 4.28 12.35
N ALA A 77 10.49 3.72 13.37
CA ALA A 77 9.84 3.01 14.46
C ALA A 77 9.65 3.94 15.66
N VAL A 78 8.43 4.01 16.18
CA VAL A 78 8.19 4.82 17.39
C VAL A 78 8.83 4.19 18.64
N PRO A 79 9.34 5.00 19.58
CA PRO A 79 9.85 4.50 20.85
C PRO A 79 8.73 3.87 21.67
N GLY A 80 9.01 2.69 22.24
CA GLY A 80 8.03 1.94 23.04
C GLY A 80 7.96 2.35 24.52
N ALA A 81 8.83 3.23 24.98
CA ALA A 81 8.84 3.70 26.37
C ALA A 81 7.62 4.61 26.64
N PRO A 82 6.87 4.44 27.74
CA PRO A 82 5.75 5.32 28.08
C PRO A 82 6.14 6.80 28.15
N GLU A 83 7.34 7.09 28.61
CA GLU A 83 7.93 8.43 28.74
C GLU A 83 8.09 9.14 27.39
N ALA A 84 8.12 8.38 26.28
CA ALA A 84 8.28 8.90 24.95
C ALA A 84 6.96 9.27 24.24
N ALA A 85 5.82 9.31 24.94
CA ALA A 85 4.50 9.59 24.34
C ALA A 85 4.48 10.90 23.52
N GLN A 86 5.09 11.97 24.02
CA GLN A 86 5.19 13.24 23.30
C GLN A 86 6.05 13.14 22.04
N THR A 87 7.11 12.33 22.07
CA THR A 87 7.92 12.02 20.88
C THR A 87 7.11 11.26 19.85
N ARG A 88 6.30 10.26 20.27
CA ARG A 88 5.40 9.53 19.37
C ARG A 88 4.42 10.47 18.68
N LYS A 89 3.80 11.35 19.46
CA LYS A 89 2.87 12.37 18.96
C LYS A 89 3.55 13.30 17.94
N HIS A 90 4.77 13.76 18.22
CA HIS A 90 5.53 14.60 17.28
C HIS A 90 5.90 13.88 15.97
N LEU A 91 6.28 12.60 16.03
CA LEU A 91 6.55 11.80 14.83
C LEU A 91 5.29 11.60 13.99
N LEU A 92 4.16 11.36 14.66
CA LEU A 92 2.86 11.14 14.02
C LEU A 92 2.36 12.37 13.25
N ASP A 93 2.61 13.59 13.76
CA ASP A 93 2.26 14.85 13.09
C ASP A 93 2.70 14.89 11.61
N ARG A 94 3.92 14.41 11.34
CA ARG A 94 4.54 14.49 10.01
C ARG A 94 4.43 13.19 9.19
N THR A 95 3.57 12.27 9.62
CA THR A 95 3.44 10.95 9.02
C THR A 95 2.48 10.97 7.83
N ASP A 96 2.89 10.34 6.73
CA ASP A 96 2.09 10.20 5.50
C ASP A 96 1.44 8.81 5.39
N GLY A 97 1.99 7.78 6.05
CA GLY A 97 1.40 6.44 6.15
C GLY A 97 1.85 5.72 7.42
N LEU A 98 1.10 4.72 7.87
CA LEU A 98 1.36 4.05 9.14
C LEU A 98 1.25 2.54 9.03
N VAL A 99 2.15 1.85 9.73
CA VAL A 99 2.08 0.41 9.94
C VAL A 99 1.79 0.17 11.42
N PHE A 100 0.61 -0.36 11.73
CA PHE A 100 0.22 -0.71 13.08
C PHE A 100 0.64 -2.15 13.40
N VAL A 101 1.67 -2.30 14.23
CA VAL A 101 2.26 -3.59 14.61
C VAL A 101 1.57 -4.13 15.86
N CYS A 102 0.83 -5.21 15.67
CA CYS A 102 0.17 -5.99 16.70
C CYS A 102 1.08 -7.16 17.12
N ASP A 103 1.18 -7.39 18.44
CA ASP A 103 1.80 -8.60 18.97
C ASP A 103 0.71 -9.68 19.05
N SER A 104 0.88 -10.79 18.34
CA SER A 104 -0.17 -11.82 18.23
C SER A 104 -0.32 -12.71 19.48
N ARG A 105 0.50 -12.49 20.51
CA ARG A 105 0.42 -13.27 21.75
C ARG A 105 -0.83 -12.91 22.58
N PRO A 106 -1.51 -13.90 23.17
CA PRO A 106 -2.67 -13.71 24.06
C PRO A 106 -2.53 -12.55 25.05
N GLU A 107 -1.41 -12.54 25.78
CA GLU A 107 -1.14 -11.62 26.87
C GLU A 107 -0.86 -10.20 26.40
N ALA A 108 -0.50 -10.03 25.11
CA ALA A 108 -0.17 -8.73 24.53
C ALA A 108 -1.39 -7.98 24.01
N LYS A 109 -2.56 -8.64 23.88
CA LYS A 109 -3.81 -8.04 23.40
C LYS A 109 -4.14 -6.73 24.11
N GLY A 110 -4.06 -6.70 25.44
CA GLY A 110 -4.36 -5.50 26.23
C GLY A 110 -3.43 -4.33 25.90
N GLU A 111 -2.14 -4.59 25.72
CA GLU A 111 -1.17 -3.55 25.36
C GLU A 111 -1.33 -3.08 23.90
N THR A 112 -1.69 -3.98 22.98
CA THR A 112 -2.02 -3.62 21.60
C THR A 112 -3.21 -2.67 21.54
N LEU A 113 -4.30 -2.96 22.24
CA LEU A 113 -5.49 -2.09 22.27
C LEU A 113 -5.21 -0.74 22.95
N ARG A 114 -4.39 -0.71 24.02
CA ARG A 114 -3.93 0.55 24.62
C ARG A 114 -3.10 1.38 23.64
N SER A 115 -2.18 0.74 22.91
CA SER A 115 -1.37 1.42 21.90
C SER A 115 -2.20 1.97 20.74
N LEU A 116 -3.28 1.27 20.36
CA LEU A 116 -4.25 1.75 19.37
C LEU A 116 -5.07 2.94 19.90
N THR A 117 -5.47 2.90 21.16
CA THR A 117 -6.17 4.02 21.81
C THR A 117 -5.28 5.25 21.82
N GLU A 118 -4.01 5.10 22.21
CA GLU A 118 -3.02 6.18 22.17
C GLU A 118 -2.83 6.73 20.73
N LEU A 119 -2.82 5.85 19.71
CA LEU A 119 -2.76 6.29 18.31
C LEU A 119 -3.94 7.20 17.95
N ARG A 120 -5.15 6.77 18.27
CA ARG A 120 -6.39 7.53 18.01
C ARG A 120 -6.38 8.87 18.74
N GLU A 121 -6.02 8.89 20.02
CA GLU A 121 -5.91 10.12 20.81
C GLU A 121 -4.84 11.07 20.24
N SER A 122 -3.71 10.51 19.80
CA SER A 122 -2.63 11.29 19.21
C SER A 122 -3.01 11.90 17.87
N LEU A 123 -3.72 11.17 17.00
CA LEU A 123 -4.27 11.69 15.74
C LEU A 123 -5.34 12.76 16.00
N ALA A 124 -6.26 12.49 16.93
CA ALA A 124 -7.35 13.41 17.26
C ALA A 124 -6.84 14.75 17.78
N ALA A 125 -5.71 14.74 18.51
CA ALA A 125 -5.07 15.97 18.97
C ALA A 125 -4.51 16.86 17.83
N TYR A 126 -4.41 16.32 16.60
CA TYR A 126 -4.10 17.05 15.37
C TYR A 126 -5.32 17.24 14.46
N GLY A 127 -6.53 16.93 14.94
CA GLY A 127 -7.75 16.96 14.14
C GLY A 127 -7.78 15.91 13.02
N ARG A 128 -7.03 14.82 13.17
CA ARG A 128 -7.00 13.69 12.23
C ARG A 128 -7.60 12.43 12.85
N SER A 129 -7.98 11.50 12.00
CA SER A 129 -8.48 10.17 12.31
C SER A 129 -7.60 9.11 11.63
N PRO A 130 -7.69 7.84 12.03
CA PRO A 130 -7.02 6.75 11.32
C PRO A 130 -7.44 6.60 9.85
N GLU A 131 -8.64 7.05 9.48
CA GLU A 131 -9.19 7.00 8.12
C GLU A 131 -8.51 8.02 7.19
N ASP A 132 -7.91 9.07 7.76
CA ASP A 132 -7.22 10.12 6.98
C ASP A 132 -5.83 9.69 6.48
N LEU A 133 -5.34 8.50 6.87
CA LEU A 133 -4.03 8.04 6.44
C LEU A 133 -4.03 6.58 5.96
N PRO A 134 -3.19 6.25 4.97
CA PRO A 134 -2.90 4.87 4.60
C PRO A 134 -2.38 4.06 5.80
N ILE A 135 -3.14 3.05 6.23
CA ILE A 135 -2.74 2.12 7.30
C ILE A 135 -2.59 0.70 6.77
N ALA A 136 -1.51 0.04 7.18
CA ALA A 136 -1.38 -1.42 7.17
C ALA A 136 -1.32 -1.95 8.60
N ILE A 137 -1.92 -3.11 8.86
CA ILE A 137 -1.84 -3.83 10.13
C ILE A 137 -0.89 -5.01 9.95
N GLN A 138 0.09 -5.12 10.83
CA GLN A 138 0.97 -6.28 10.94
C GLN A 138 0.61 -7.07 12.19
N TYR A 139 0.05 -8.26 12.03
CA TYR A 139 -0.08 -9.24 13.11
C TYR A 139 1.24 -10.01 13.20
N ASN A 140 2.13 -9.53 14.06
CA ASN A 140 3.49 -10.05 14.18
C ASN A 140 3.57 -11.20 15.20
N LYS A 141 4.64 -12.00 15.09
CA LYS A 141 4.93 -13.18 15.93
C LYS A 141 4.00 -14.36 15.68
N ARG A 142 3.64 -14.58 14.41
CA ARG A 142 2.74 -15.67 13.98
C ARG A 142 3.40 -17.06 14.04
N ASP A 143 4.72 -17.09 14.21
CA ASP A 143 5.50 -18.29 14.53
C ASP A 143 5.19 -18.86 15.92
N LEU A 144 4.64 -18.06 16.83
CA LEU A 144 4.29 -18.50 18.17
C LEU A 144 2.98 -19.28 18.13
N ALA A 145 3.03 -20.57 18.49
CA ALA A 145 1.98 -21.60 18.36
C ALA A 145 0.65 -21.34 19.12
N GLU A 146 0.47 -20.15 19.69
CA GLU A 146 -0.72 -19.72 20.43
C GLU A 146 -1.28 -18.39 19.91
N ALA A 147 -1.05 -18.09 18.63
CA ALA A 147 -1.58 -16.87 18.05
C ALA A 147 -3.12 -16.90 18.12
N PHE A 148 -3.71 -15.97 18.87
CA PHE A 148 -5.15 -15.86 19.09
C PHE A 148 -5.92 -15.86 17.77
N ASP A 149 -7.23 -16.12 17.84
CA ASP A 149 -8.14 -15.90 16.72
C ASP A 149 -7.99 -14.45 16.23
N LEU A 150 -7.33 -14.31 15.08
CA LEU A 150 -6.98 -13.04 14.47
C LEU A 150 -8.25 -12.25 14.16
N GLU A 151 -9.34 -12.94 13.86
CA GLU A 151 -10.64 -12.34 13.60
C GLU A 151 -11.16 -11.58 14.82
N ALA A 152 -11.08 -12.18 16.01
CA ALA A 152 -11.52 -11.54 17.24
C ALA A 152 -10.72 -10.27 17.55
N LEU A 153 -9.39 -10.31 17.40
CA LEU A 153 -8.54 -9.13 17.60
C LEU A 153 -8.80 -8.06 16.53
N HIS A 154 -8.96 -8.45 15.27
CA HIS A 154 -9.21 -7.52 14.17
C HIS A 154 -10.53 -6.76 14.34
N ARG A 155 -11.59 -7.46 14.78
CA ARG A 155 -12.88 -6.83 15.12
C ARG A 155 -12.73 -5.78 16.20
N GLU A 156 -11.88 -6.01 17.21
CA GLU A 156 -11.62 -5.03 18.28
C GLU A 156 -10.71 -3.88 17.85
N ILE A 157 -9.80 -4.11 16.89
CA ILE A 157 -8.96 -3.06 16.32
C ILE A 157 -9.82 -2.04 15.57
N GLY A 158 -10.82 -2.47 14.79
CA GLY A 158 -11.74 -1.53 14.14
C GLY A 158 -11.05 -0.56 13.19
N LEU A 159 -10.09 -1.07 12.41
CA LEU A 159 -9.43 -0.39 11.28
C LEU A 159 -9.76 -1.18 10.01
N SER A 160 -11.03 -1.19 9.61
CA SER A 160 -11.57 -2.09 8.59
C SER A 160 -11.02 -1.87 7.18
N GLU A 161 -10.56 -0.65 6.87
CA GLU A 161 -9.98 -0.31 5.57
C GLU A 161 -8.47 -0.59 5.48
N ALA A 162 -7.84 -0.93 6.61
CA ALA A 162 -6.41 -1.16 6.64
C ALA A 162 -6.05 -2.51 6.01
N ALA A 163 -5.01 -2.53 5.19
CA ALA A 163 -4.46 -3.77 4.64
C ALA A 163 -3.87 -4.63 5.76
N VAL A 164 -4.17 -5.92 5.79
CA VAL A 164 -3.79 -6.84 6.87
C VAL A 164 -2.70 -7.81 6.42
N PHE A 165 -1.66 -7.96 7.25
CA PHE A 165 -0.56 -8.87 7.01
C PHE A 165 -0.23 -9.68 8.27
N GLU A 166 -0.14 -10.99 8.12
CA GLU A 166 0.49 -11.87 9.11
C GLU A 166 2.01 -11.79 8.93
N THR A 167 2.75 -11.56 10.02
CA THR A 167 4.19 -11.36 9.95
C THR A 167 4.98 -12.15 11.00
N VAL A 168 6.21 -12.48 10.61
CA VAL A 168 7.26 -12.98 11.52
C VAL A 168 8.47 -12.08 11.30
N ALA A 169 8.55 -11.01 12.08
CA ALA A 169 9.56 -9.97 11.88
C ALA A 169 11.00 -10.50 11.93
N THR A 170 11.26 -11.54 12.72
CA THR A 170 12.57 -12.21 12.82
C THR A 170 12.99 -12.94 11.55
N GLU A 171 12.03 -13.32 10.70
CA GLU A 171 12.26 -14.10 9.46
C GLU A 171 11.95 -13.29 8.19
N ALA A 172 11.63 -12.00 8.32
CA ALA A 172 11.19 -11.13 7.23
C ALA A 172 9.87 -11.53 6.56
N ILE A 173 9.09 -12.45 7.13
CA ILE A 173 7.84 -12.93 6.53
C ILE A 173 6.78 -11.84 6.67
N GLY A 174 6.16 -11.44 5.56
CA GLY A 174 5.04 -10.49 5.52
C GLY A 174 5.43 -9.02 5.78
N THR A 175 6.69 -8.74 6.14
CA THR A 175 7.12 -7.38 6.52
C THR A 175 7.31 -6.49 5.30
N LEU A 176 7.85 -7.03 4.21
CA LEU A 176 8.08 -6.30 2.95
C LEU A 176 6.76 -6.01 2.23
N GLU A 177 5.81 -6.95 2.29
CA GLU A 177 4.47 -6.84 1.73
C GLU A 177 3.71 -5.70 2.40
N ALA A 178 3.73 -5.66 3.74
CA ALA A 178 3.13 -4.58 4.51
C ALA A 178 3.76 -3.21 4.22
N LEU A 179 5.09 -3.13 4.18
CA LEU A 179 5.79 -1.88 3.81
C LEU A 179 5.40 -1.45 2.40
N SER A 180 5.35 -2.37 1.44
CA SER A 180 5.03 -2.05 0.05
C SER A 180 3.61 -1.59 -0.13
N ALA A 181 2.65 -2.22 0.55
CA ALA A 181 1.25 -1.83 0.51
C ALA A 181 1.05 -0.39 1.01
N VAL A 182 1.61 -0.07 2.19
CA VAL A 182 1.50 1.30 2.72
C VAL A 182 2.27 2.30 1.85
N SER A 183 3.47 1.96 1.37
CA SER A 183 4.29 2.86 0.54
C SER A 183 3.61 3.22 -0.78
N LYS A 184 3.01 2.23 -1.45
CA LYS A 184 2.23 2.46 -2.69
C LYS A 184 1.04 3.38 -2.42
N SER A 185 0.31 3.15 -1.34
CA SER A 185 -0.82 4.00 -0.96
C SER A 185 -0.39 5.44 -0.65
N VAL A 186 0.71 5.62 0.10
CA VAL A 186 1.31 6.94 0.39
C VAL A 186 1.70 7.66 -0.90
N VAL A 187 2.40 6.98 -1.81
CA VAL A 187 2.82 7.56 -3.11
C VAL A 187 1.60 7.96 -3.95
N ARG A 188 0.56 7.11 -4.01
CA ARG A 188 -0.68 7.42 -4.74
C ARG A 188 -1.40 8.63 -4.15
N THR A 189 -1.52 8.71 -2.84
CA THR A 189 -2.12 9.87 -2.15
C THR A 189 -1.33 11.14 -2.43
N PHE A 190 0.00 11.08 -2.38
CA PHE A 190 0.87 12.20 -2.70
C PHE A 190 0.73 12.66 -4.16
N LYS A 191 0.70 11.72 -5.12
CA LYS A 191 0.47 12.02 -6.55
C LYS A 191 -0.87 12.75 -6.77
N LYS A 192 -1.96 12.24 -6.18
CA LYS A 192 -3.30 12.85 -6.29
C LYS A 192 -3.33 14.29 -5.78
N GLN A 193 -2.68 14.57 -4.64
CA GLN A 193 -2.65 15.92 -4.04
C GLN A 193 -1.93 16.96 -4.93
N ARG A 194 -0.93 16.55 -5.73
CA ARG A 194 -0.25 17.45 -6.69
C ARG A 194 -1.10 17.75 -7.92
N VAL A 195 -1.82 16.76 -8.42
CA VAL A 195 -2.73 16.97 -9.56
C VAL A 195 -3.83 17.98 -9.20
N THR A 196 -4.38 17.89 -7.98
CA THR A 196 -5.42 18.82 -7.51
C THR A 196 -4.93 20.24 -7.19
N SER A 197 -3.62 20.47 -7.05
CA SER A 197 -3.05 21.78 -6.67
C SER A 197 -2.45 22.55 -7.85
N THR A 198 -2.53 22.02 -9.08
CA THR A 198 -2.09 22.73 -10.29
C THR A 198 -3.30 23.45 -10.92
N PRO A 199 -3.33 24.79 -11.00
CA PRO A 199 -4.39 25.48 -11.72
C PRO A 199 -4.19 25.23 -13.22
N SER A 200 -5.25 24.74 -13.85
CA SER A 200 -5.43 24.60 -15.28
C SER A 200 -5.15 25.91 -16.01
N SER A 201 -4.05 25.96 -16.77
CA SER A 201 -3.91 26.83 -17.94
C SER A 201 -3.74 25.95 -19.17
N GLU A 202 -4.81 25.91 -19.95
CA GLU A 202 -4.97 25.18 -21.20
C GLU A 202 -4.03 25.64 -22.34
N SER A 203 -3.75 24.66 -23.22
CA SER A 203 -3.63 24.76 -24.68
C SER A 203 -2.39 25.39 -25.34
N SER A 204 -1.64 24.57 -26.08
CA SER A 204 -1.50 24.79 -27.53
C SER A 204 -1.02 23.54 -28.28
N VAL A 205 -1.84 23.13 -29.24
CA VAL A 205 -1.61 22.15 -30.32
C VAL A 205 -0.44 22.58 -31.21
N GLY A 206 0.35 21.61 -31.69
CA GLY A 206 1.31 21.81 -32.78
C GLY A 206 1.88 20.50 -33.30
N SER A 207 1.45 20.10 -34.49
CA SER A 207 1.77 18.84 -35.18
C SER A 207 3.10 18.88 -35.97
N THR A 208 3.56 17.67 -36.34
CA THR A 208 4.13 17.25 -37.66
C THR A 208 5.62 16.81 -37.74
N THR A 209 5.78 15.49 -38.01
CA THR A 209 6.76 14.76 -38.90
C THR A 209 8.26 14.55 -38.58
N SER A 210 8.56 13.26 -38.30
CA SER A 210 9.38 12.28 -39.08
C SER A 210 10.83 12.57 -39.53
N ARG A 211 11.83 11.86 -38.97
CA ARG A 211 12.63 10.71 -39.55
C ARG A 211 14.07 10.56 -39.00
N ASP A 212 14.41 9.30 -38.76
CA ASP A 212 15.73 8.60 -38.82
C ASP A 212 16.92 9.05 -37.94
N SER A 213 17.33 8.23 -36.98
CA SER A 213 18.23 7.08 -37.24
C SER A 213 18.83 6.43 -35.98
N LYS A 214 18.89 5.08 -36.03
CA LYS A 214 19.88 4.14 -35.43
C LYS A 214 19.91 3.86 -33.92
N LEU A 215 19.55 2.62 -33.59
CA LEU A 215 20.00 1.85 -32.41
C LEU A 215 21.54 1.65 -32.41
N PRO A 216 22.11 1.37 -31.23
CA PRO A 216 22.47 -0.02 -30.94
C PRO A 216 21.97 -0.52 -29.58
N ASN A 217 21.69 -1.83 -29.55
CA ASN A 217 21.36 -2.65 -28.40
C ASN A 217 22.30 -2.44 -27.20
N THR A 218 21.71 -2.25 -26.03
CA THR A 218 22.22 -2.88 -24.81
C THR A 218 21.01 -3.37 -24.00
N GLU A 219 20.83 -4.68 -24.02
CA GLU A 219 19.86 -5.43 -23.24
C GLU A 219 20.24 -5.33 -21.75
N PRO A 220 19.39 -4.75 -20.86
CA PRO A 220 19.63 -4.85 -19.44
C PRO A 220 19.20 -6.24 -18.95
N ALA A 221 20.11 -6.90 -18.24
CA ALA A 221 19.94 -8.23 -17.69
C ALA A 221 18.68 -8.37 -16.80
N PRO A 222 18.06 -9.56 -16.73
CA PRO A 222 16.84 -9.77 -15.95
C PRO A 222 17.11 -9.64 -14.43
N PRO A 223 16.21 -8.99 -13.66
CA PRO A 223 16.33 -8.88 -12.21
C PRO A 223 16.09 -10.24 -11.55
N SER A 224 17.01 -10.68 -10.70
CA SER A 224 17.04 -12.04 -10.13
C SER A 224 16.53 -12.15 -8.69
N SER A 225 15.82 -11.15 -8.16
CA SER A 225 15.20 -11.25 -6.83
C SER A 225 13.79 -10.63 -6.73
N ILE A 226 12.94 -11.18 -5.86
CA ILE A 226 11.59 -10.67 -5.53
C ILE A 226 11.68 -9.19 -5.08
N THR A 227 12.76 -8.84 -4.40
CA THR A 227 13.11 -7.46 -4.01
C THR A 227 13.28 -6.54 -5.19
N ASP A 228 13.96 -6.98 -6.26
CA ASP A 228 14.15 -6.19 -7.48
C ASP A 228 12.83 -6.02 -8.25
N LEU A 229 11.94 -7.02 -8.22
CA LEU A 229 10.61 -6.93 -8.82
C LEU A 229 9.67 -5.99 -8.04
N MET A 230 9.74 -5.99 -6.71
CA MET A 230 8.96 -5.08 -5.87
C MET A 230 9.48 -3.64 -5.98
N GLU A 231 10.80 -3.47 -5.99
CA GLU A 231 11.46 -2.20 -6.21
C GLU A 231 11.16 -1.66 -7.62
N ALA A 232 11.21 -2.53 -8.64
CA ALA A 232 10.77 -2.21 -9.99
C ALA A 232 9.28 -1.88 -10.06
N ALA A 233 8.40 -2.52 -9.28
CA ALA A 233 6.96 -2.20 -9.26
C ALA A 233 6.67 -0.85 -8.58
N ILE A 234 7.39 -0.50 -7.51
CA ILE A 234 7.32 0.82 -6.87
C ILE A 234 7.88 1.90 -7.80
N LEU A 235 8.95 1.60 -8.54
CA LEU A 235 9.57 2.50 -9.52
C LEU A 235 8.77 2.61 -10.81
N ALA A 236 8.13 1.54 -11.29
CA ALA A 236 7.25 1.55 -12.45
C ALA A 236 6.00 2.38 -12.17
N GLU A 237 5.38 2.20 -11.00
CA GLU A 237 4.32 3.10 -10.53
C GLU A 237 4.80 4.55 -10.38
N ALA A 238 6.08 4.80 -10.13
CA ALA A 238 6.65 6.15 -10.05
C ALA A 238 6.94 6.77 -11.43
N ASN A 239 7.37 5.98 -12.42
CA ASN A 239 7.96 6.41 -13.69
C ASN A 239 7.08 6.21 -14.93
N ASP A 240 5.84 5.71 -14.83
CA ASP A 240 5.00 5.44 -16.00
C ASP A 240 4.25 6.69 -16.51
N PRO A 241 4.63 7.30 -17.65
CA PRO A 241 3.82 8.31 -18.34
C PRO A 241 2.66 7.71 -19.16
N GLU A 242 2.63 6.40 -19.44
CA GLU A 242 1.57 5.76 -20.24
C GLU A 242 0.28 5.51 -19.43
N ALA A 243 0.37 5.48 -18.09
CA ALA A 243 -0.80 5.50 -17.22
C ALA A 243 -1.62 6.80 -17.33
N ASP A 244 -0.98 7.93 -17.65
CA ASP A 244 -1.63 9.23 -17.85
C ASP A 244 -2.26 9.36 -19.27
N GLU A 245 -1.70 8.68 -20.30
CA GLU A 245 -2.28 8.64 -21.64
C GLU A 245 -3.53 7.75 -21.73
N LEU A 246 -3.59 6.66 -20.96
CA LEU A 246 -4.74 5.74 -20.97
C LEU A 246 -5.99 6.38 -20.33
N ASP A 247 -5.84 7.15 -19.23
CA ASP A 247 -6.95 7.88 -18.60
C ASP A 247 -7.42 9.07 -19.46
N SER A 248 -6.50 9.72 -20.18
CA SER A 248 -6.81 10.76 -21.17
C SER A 248 -7.58 10.19 -22.38
N LEU A 249 -7.17 9.04 -22.92
CA LEU A 249 -7.86 8.33 -24.00
C LEU A 249 -9.23 7.79 -23.57
N LEU A 250 -9.39 7.36 -22.31
CA LEU A 250 -10.67 6.94 -21.73
C LEU A 250 -11.65 8.12 -21.53
N SER A 251 -11.14 9.31 -21.22
CA SER A 251 -11.94 10.53 -21.13
C SER A 251 -12.41 11.04 -22.52
N HIS A 252 -11.58 10.91 -23.55
CA HIS A 252 -11.94 11.27 -24.93
C HIS A 252 -12.88 10.26 -25.60
N THR A 253 -12.81 8.98 -25.22
CA THR A 253 -13.73 7.93 -25.73
C THR A 253 -15.10 7.98 -25.07
N GLN A 254 -15.23 8.47 -23.83
CA GLN A 254 -16.52 8.70 -23.16
C GLN A 254 -17.43 9.69 -23.91
N VAL A 255 -16.88 10.67 -24.62
CA VAL A 255 -17.67 11.63 -25.41
C VAL A 255 -18.15 11.04 -26.74
N SER A 256 -17.44 10.03 -27.29
CA SER A 256 -17.83 9.35 -28.55
C SER A 256 -18.77 8.15 -28.36
N LEU A 257 -19.00 7.70 -27.12
CA LEU A 257 -19.86 6.55 -26.81
C LEU A 257 -21.35 6.89 -26.66
N ASN A 258 -21.76 8.13 -26.96
CA ASN A 258 -23.19 8.48 -27.06
C ASN A 258 -23.78 8.08 -28.43
N ARG A 259 -23.53 6.84 -28.86
CA ARG A 259 -24.23 6.20 -29.98
C ARG A 259 -25.06 5.02 -29.47
N SER A 260 -26.29 5.00 -29.96
CA SER A 260 -27.36 4.04 -29.66
C SER A 260 -26.90 2.59 -29.80
N TRP A 261 -27.16 1.81 -28.77
CA TRP A 261 -26.86 0.39 -28.57
C TRP A 261 -27.77 -0.56 -29.40
N SER A 262 -28.16 -0.20 -30.62
CA SER A 262 -29.16 -0.96 -31.40
C SER A 262 -28.60 -1.92 -32.46
N ASP A 263 -27.32 -1.88 -32.84
CA ASP A 263 -26.85 -2.62 -34.04
C ASP A 263 -25.60 -3.51 -33.82
N VAL A 264 -25.47 -4.17 -32.66
CA VAL A 264 -24.48 -5.25 -32.51
C VAL A 264 -25.20 -6.56 -32.21
N GLU A 265 -25.19 -7.46 -33.19
CA GLU A 265 -25.73 -8.82 -33.07
C GLU A 265 -24.99 -9.61 -31.98
N ARG A 266 -25.80 -10.20 -31.11
CA ARG A 266 -25.41 -10.98 -29.94
C ARG A 266 -25.36 -12.45 -30.31
N ASP A 267 -24.28 -13.14 -29.94
CA ASP A 267 -24.45 -14.52 -29.47
C ASP A 267 -23.35 -14.94 -28.47
N THR A 268 -23.64 -14.71 -27.19
CA THR A 268 -23.56 -15.70 -26.10
C THR A 268 -24.11 -15.05 -24.84
N LYS A 269 -25.12 -15.72 -24.27
CA LYS A 269 -26.08 -15.18 -23.30
C LYS A 269 -25.44 -14.64 -22.03
N ALA A 270 -25.49 -13.33 -21.86
CA ALA A 270 -25.69 -12.72 -20.55
C ALA A 270 -27.03 -13.21 -19.98
N SER A 271 -27.02 -13.80 -18.78
CA SER A 271 -28.23 -13.92 -17.98
C SER A 271 -28.34 -12.67 -17.09
N SER A 272 -29.32 -11.84 -17.45
CA SER A 272 -30.04 -10.84 -16.65
C SER A 272 -29.33 -10.18 -15.44
N GLY A 273 -28.95 -8.91 -15.63
CA GLY A 273 -29.23 -7.80 -14.70
C GLY A 273 -29.01 -8.04 -13.21
N ILE A 274 -27.76 -8.10 -12.78
CA ILE A 274 -27.41 -7.98 -11.36
C ILE A 274 -27.15 -6.51 -11.07
N ARG A 275 -28.02 -5.87 -10.28
CA ARG A 275 -27.74 -4.58 -9.66
C ARG A 275 -26.96 -4.86 -8.38
N PHE A 276 -25.72 -4.41 -8.32
CA PHE A 276 -24.96 -4.38 -7.07
C PHE A 276 -25.45 -3.18 -6.29
N THR A 277 -26.11 -3.42 -5.17
CA THR A 277 -26.46 -2.40 -4.18
C THR A 277 -25.40 -2.41 -3.08
N ASP A 278 -25.16 -1.25 -2.46
CA ASP A 278 -24.06 -1.06 -1.49
C ASP A 278 -24.23 -1.86 -0.17
N ASP A 279 -25.37 -2.53 0.01
CA ASP A 279 -25.77 -3.24 1.22
C ASP A 279 -25.62 -4.78 1.14
N LEU A 280 -25.17 -5.33 0.00
CA LEU A 280 -24.98 -6.77 -0.19
C LEU A 280 -23.84 -7.33 0.67
N LYS A 281 -24.12 -8.38 1.44
CA LYS A 281 -23.15 -9.09 2.30
C LYS A 281 -23.03 -10.55 1.89
N ILE A 282 -21.88 -11.19 2.17
CA ILE A 282 -21.72 -12.64 1.95
C ILE A 282 -22.63 -13.39 2.93
N ILE A 283 -23.62 -14.10 2.40
CA ILE A 283 -24.54 -14.92 3.20
C ILE A 283 -24.23 -16.41 3.10
N SER A 284 -23.56 -16.86 2.02
CA SER A 284 -23.14 -18.24 1.88
C SER A 284 -21.86 -18.36 1.04
N VAL A 285 -20.97 -19.25 1.45
CA VAL A 285 -19.76 -19.63 0.70
C VAL A 285 -19.83 -21.14 0.49
N GLY A 286 -19.84 -21.56 -0.78
CA GLY A 286 -19.83 -22.97 -1.13
C GLY A 286 -18.42 -23.55 -1.11
N THR A 287 -18.31 -24.85 -1.39
CA THR A 287 -17.04 -25.56 -1.33
C THR A 287 -16.13 -25.14 -2.49
N ALA A 288 -14.88 -24.81 -2.15
CA ALA A 288 -13.84 -24.55 -3.13
C ALA A 288 -13.67 -25.75 -4.07
N SER A 289 -13.60 -25.48 -5.37
CA SER A 289 -13.38 -26.48 -6.40
C SER A 289 -12.20 -26.07 -7.28
N LYS A 290 -11.47 -27.05 -7.80
CA LYS A 290 -10.34 -26.76 -8.69
C LYS A 290 -10.87 -26.13 -9.99
N SER A 291 -10.33 -24.97 -10.35
CA SER A 291 -10.64 -24.24 -11.57
C SER A 291 -9.41 -24.24 -12.47
N GLY A 292 -9.41 -25.10 -13.50
CA GLY A 292 -8.24 -25.30 -14.36
C GLY A 292 -7.06 -25.98 -13.65
N VAL A 293 -5.84 -25.83 -14.20
CA VAL A 293 -4.65 -26.56 -13.71
C VAL A 293 -4.11 -25.96 -12.41
N ARG A 294 -4.21 -24.64 -12.25
CA ARG A 294 -3.62 -23.85 -11.15
C ARG A 294 -4.59 -22.86 -10.50
N GLY A 295 -5.90 -23.02 -10.71
CA GLY A 295 -6.89 -22.15 -10.09
C GLY A 295 -7.80 -22.87 -9.11
N VAL A 296 -8.44 -22.08 -8.25
CA VAL A 296 -9.50 -22.50 -7.33
C VAL A 296 -10.68 -21.55 -7.55
N SER A 297 -11.87 -22.12 -7.73
CA SER A 297 -13.11 -21.36 -7.80
C SER A 297 -13.98 -21.67 -6.59
N VAL A 298 -14.46 -20.62 -5.94
CA VAL A 298 -15.34 -20.69 -4.79
C VAL A 298 -16.66 -19.99 -5.15
N PRO A 299 -17.79 -20.71 -5.18
CA PRO A 299 -19.08 -20.08 -5.34
C PRO A 299 -19.46 -19.33 -4.07
N ILE A 300 -19.92 -18.09 -4.21
CA ILE A 300 -20.31 -17.20 -3.13
C ILE A 300 -21.71 -16.68 -3.44
N VAL A 301 -22.56 -16.62 -2.43
CA VAL A 301 -23.87 -15.96 -2.49
C VAL A 301 -23.80 -14.72 -1.62
N LEU A 302 -24.07 -13.58 -2.25
CA LEU A 302 -24.30 -12.31 -1.58
C LEU A 302 -25.81 -12.13 -1.38
N GLY A 303 -26.21 -11.45 -0.31
CA GLY A 303 -27.59 -11.01 -0.12
C GLY A 303 -27.71 -9.89 0.90
N ASN A 304 -28.90 -9.30 0.97
CA ASN A 304 -29.24 -8.25 1.92
C ASN A 304 -30.46 -8.61 2.79
N ASP A 305 -30.78 -7.74 3.73
CA ASP A 305 -31.89 -7.93 4.69
C ASP A 305 -33.27 -7.82 4.00
N ASP A 306 -33.33 -7.23 2.81
CA ASP A 306 -34.53 -7.12 1.96
C ASP A 306 -34.81 -8.41 1.14
N GLY A 307 -33.93 -9.41 1.26
CA GLY A 307 -34.08 -10.72 0.62
C GLY A 307 -33.61 -10.79 -0.83
N GLU A 308 -32.94 -9.76 -1.33
CA GLU A 308 -32.24 -9.82 -2.61
C GLU A 308 -30.97 -10.67 -2.46
N SER A 309 -30.69 -11.51 -3.46
CA SER A 309 -29.49 -12.34 -3.44
C SER A 309 -28.87 -12.49 -4.84
N VAL A 310 -27.54 -12.57 -4.86
CA VAL A 310 -26.72 -12.62 -6.05
C VAL A 310 -25.65 -13.70 -5.86
N SER A 311 -25.63 -14.67 -6.77
CA SER A 311 -24.61 -15.72 -6.79
C SER A 311 -23.49 -15.37 -7.74
N LEU A 312 -22.24 -15.50 -7.28
CA LEU A 312 -21.03 -15.23 -8.05
C LEU A 312 -19.96 -16.28 -7.74
N ALA A 313 -18.98 -16.43 -8.64
CA ALA A 313 -17.88 -17.37 -8.46
C ALA A 313 -16.56 -16.61 -8.35
N LEU A 314 -15.94 -16.65 -7.17
CA LEU A 314 -14.61 -16.09 -6.97
C LEU A 314 -13.59 -17.10 -7.48
N THR A 315 -12.91 -16.77 -8.58
CA THR A 315 -11.87 -17.61 -9.15
C THR A 315 -10.50 -16.99 -8.89
N ILE A 316 -9.66 -17.71 -8.14
CA ILE A 316 -8.27 -17.35 -7.89
C ILE A 316 -7.42 -18.26 -8.77
N SER A 317 -6.73 -17.69 -9.74
CA SER A 317 -5.78 -18.41 -10.60
C SER A 317 -4.36 -18.08 -10.16
N LEU A 318 -3.54 -19.12 -9.93
CA LEU A 318 -2.12 -18.95 -9.69
C LEU A 318 -1.40 -18.98 -11.03
N ASP A 319 -0.95 -17.82 -11.48
CA ASP A 319 -0.07 -17.75 -12.65
C ASP A 319 1.33 -18.23 -12.27
N PRO A 320 2.02 -18.98 -13.15
CA PRO A 320 3.42 -19.32 -12.92
C PRO A 320 4.25 -18.06 -12.81
N ILE A 321 5.00 -17.94 -11.71
CA ILE A 321 6.12 -17.01 -11.64
C ILE A 321 7.28 -17.70 -12.39
N LEU A 322 7.29 -17.50 -13.72
CA LEU A 322 8.29 -17.89 -14.72
C LEU A 322 8.63 -19.39 -14.86
N ASP A 323 8.53 -19.90 -16.09
CA ASP A 323 8.92 -21.25 -16.47
C ASP A 323 10.42 -21.48 -16.24
N GLU A 324 10.75 -22.65 -15.68
CA GLU A 324 12.10 -23.21 -15.63
C GLU A 324 12.71 -23.26 -17.05
N ILE A 325 13.92 -22.72 -17.20
CA ILE A 325 14.89 -23.18 -18.22
C ILE A 325 15.99 -23.92 -17.48
#